data_AF-A0A452Z2B9-F1
#
_entry.id   AF-A0A452Z2B9-F1
#
_cell.length_a   1.000
_cell.length_b   1.000
_cell.length_c   1.000
_cell.angle_alpha   90.00
_cell.angle_beta   90.00
_cell.angle_gamma   90.00
#
_symmetry.space_group_name_H-M   'P 1'
#
loop_
_entity.id
_entity.type
_entity.pdbx_description
1 polymer ?
#
loop_
_entity_poly.entity_id
_entity_poly.type
_entity_poly.pdbx_seq_one_letter_code
_entity_poly.pdbx_strand_id
1 'polypeptide(L)'
;MCLQGLMDYPDEIVDYLIKKGVMVIFLFRRNTLRRLVSVLANDHDKKTKQLNGTHKAHVHSQEEAEILARFKPEVDVSSLIPSMRSAEQSMDACLRRFRATRHMILYYEDVIRDDNALSRVQEFLGLPVRRLSSRHVKIHTSPLPDLVDNWEDVRRTLKPTEFARLLDG
;
A
#
# COMPACT_ATOMS: atom_id res chain seq x y z
N MET A 1 0.01 -5.63 0.68
CA MET A 1 -0.85 -6.75 0.26
C MET A 1 -2.12 -6.68 1.09
N CYS A 2 -3.15 -5.97 0.61
CA CYS A 2 -4.43 -5.97 1.32
C CYS A 2 -5.14 -7.28 0.96
N LEU A 3 -5.26 -8.15 1.97
CA LEU A 3 -6.43 -9.00 2.15
C LEU A 3 -6.66 -10.14 1.15
N GLN A 4 -5.62 -10.68 0.51
CA GLN A 4 -5.80 -11.81 -0.41
C GLN A 4 -6.38 -13.07 0.28
N GLY A 5 -6.21 -13.21 1.61
CA GLY A 5 -6.86 -14.28 2.39
C GLY A 5 -8.09 -13.86 3.20
N LEU A 6 -8.46 -12.56 3.25
CA LEU A 6 -9.72 -12.12 3.89
C LEU A 6 -10.90 -12.16 2.90
N MET A 7 -10.60 -12.29 1.61
CA MET A 7 -11.58 -12.27 0.52
C MET A 7 -12.19 -13.65 0.23
N ASP A 8 -11.67 -14.71 0.82
CA ASP A 8 -12.15 -16.08 0.55
C ASP A 8 -13.54 -16.33 1.19
N TYR A 9 -13.85 -15.64 2.30
CA TYR A 9 -15.11 -15.76 3.06
C TYR A 9 -15.64 -14.39 3.55
N PRO A 10 -15.94 -13.45 2.63
CA PRO A 10 -16.16 -12.06 3.01
C PRO A 10 -17.51 -11.84 3.71
N ASP A 11 -18.51 -12.71 3.53
CA ASP A 11 -19.79 -12.64 4.25
C ASP A 11 -19.59 -13.06 5.70
N GLU A 12 -19.03 -14.25 5.91
CA GLU A 12 -18.87 -14.82 7.24
C GLU A 12 -17.97 -13.95 8.13
N ILE A 13 -16.94 -13.34 7.52
CA ILE A 13 -16.05 -12.42 8.22
C ILE A 13 -16.79 -11.14 8.62
N VAL A 14 -17.59 -10.56 7.73
CA VAL A 14 -18.37 -9.36 8.05
C VAL A 14 -19.35 -9.65 9.19
N ASP A 15 -20.10 -10.75 9.11
CA ASP A 15 -21.05 -11.17 10.13
C ASP A 15 -20.36 -11.42 11.47
N TYR A 16 -19.19 -12.07 11.45
CA TYR A 16 -18.38 -12.29 12.64
C TYR A 16 -17.93 -10.97 13.28
N LEU A 17 -17.40 -10.04 12.49
CA LEU A 17 -16.92 -8.75 12.97
C LEU A 17 -18.05 -7.92 13.58
N ILE A 18 -19.23 -7.92 12.95
CA ILE A 18 -20.43 -7.25 13.47
C ILE A 18 -20.86 -7.90 14.79
N LYS A 19 -20.99 -9.23 14.82
CA LYS A 19 -21.40 -9.97 16.02
C LYS A 19 -20.46 -9.75 17.21
N LYS A 20 -19.16 -9.56 16.94
CA LYS A 20 -18.14 -9.31 17.96
C LYS A 20 -17.93 -7.83 18.27
N GLY A 21 -18.61 -6.91 17.58
CA GLY A 21 -18.44 -5.48 17.77
C GLY A 21 -17.04 -4.97 17.43
N VAL A 22 -16.33 -5.65 16.51
CA VAL A 22 -14.95 -5.31 16.15
C VAL A 22 -14.92 -4.03 15.33
N MET A 23 -14.01 -3.13 15.70
CA MET A 23 -13.70 -1.93 14.93
C MET A 23 -12.66 -2.25 13.86
N VAL A 24 -12.95 -1.89 12.61
CA VAL A 24 -12.09 -2.18 11.45
C VAL A 24 -11.43 -0.90 10.96
N ILE A 25 -10.11 -0.92 10.73
CA ILE A 25 -9.41 0.21 10.12
C ILE A 25 -8.86 -0.24 8.77
N PHE A 26 -9.32 0.40 7.71
CA PHE A 26 -8.77 0.21 6.38
C PHE A 26 -7.68 1.26 6.13
N LEU A 27 -6.46 0.82 5.84
CA LEU A 27 -5.38 1.69 5.43
C LEU A 27 -5.10 1.47 3.92
N PHE A 28 -5.53 2.42 3.11
CA PHE A 28 -5.28 2.42 1.67
C PHE A 28 -4.13 3.33 1.31
N ARG A 29 -3.63 3.16 0.10
CA ARG A 29 -2.62 4.02 -0.51
C ARG A 29 -3.19 4.52 -1.83
N ARG A 30 -3.32 5.85 -1.98
CA ARG A 30 -3.87 6.44 -3.21
C ARG A 30 -2.94 6.23 -4.40
N ASN A 31 -1.62 6.20 -4.15
CA ASN A 31 -0.65 5.95 -5.20
C ASN A 31 -0.48 4.45 -5.49
N THR A 32 -1.36 3.90 -6.35
CA THR A 32 -1.32 2.50 -6.80
C THR A 32 -0.08 2.19 -7.64
N LEU A 33 0.45 3.17 -8.37
CA LEU A 33 1.69 3.01 -9.14
C LEU A 33 2.88 2.77 -8.20
N ARG A 34 3.04 3.60 -7.17
CA ARG A 34 4.07 3.43 -6.14
C ARG A 34 3.92 2.12 -5.36
N ARG A 35 2.68 1.65 -5.18
CA ARG A 35 2.41 0.33 -4.62
C ARG A 35 2.91 -0.78 -5.54
N LEU A 36 2.63 -0.72 -6.84
CA LEU A 36 3.07 -1.73 -7.81
C LEU A 36 4.59 -1.81 -7.87
N VAL A 37 5.27 -0.67 -7.99
CA VAL A 37 6.74 -0.59 -7.99
C VAL A 37 7.34 -1.19 -6.72
N SER A 38 6.76 -0.88 -5.56
CA SER A 38 7.20 -1.44 -4.27
C SER A 38 6.98 -2.97 -4.19
N VAL A 39 5.90 -3.49 -4.76
CA VAL A 39 5.66 -4.95 -4.82
C VAL A 39 6.68 -5.61 -5.74
N LEU A 40 6.91 -5.07 -6.94
CA LEU A 40 7.88 -5.61 -7.90
C LEU A 40 9.31 -5.61 -7.33
N ALA A 41 9.72 -4.53 -6.68
CA ALA A 41 11.02 -4.43 -6.03
C ALA A 41 11.16 -5.45 -4.88
N ASN A 42 10.12 -5.64 -4.07
CA ASN A 42 10.13 -6.60 -2.97
C ASN A 42 10.07 -8.06 -3.44
N ASP A 43 9.32 -8.37 -4.50
CA ASP A 43 9.28 -9.72 -5.08
C ASP A 43 10.61 -10.10 -5.73
N HIS A 44 11.29 -9.13 -6.35
CA HIS A 44 12.65 -9.33 -6.82
C HIS A 44 13.61 -9.58 -5.65
N ASP A 45 13.52 -8.79 -4.57
CA ASP A 45 14.33 -8.98 -3.35
C ASP A 45 14.12 -10.37 -2.73
N LYS A 46 12.87 -10.86 -2.67
CA LYS A 46 12.58 -12.23 -2.21
C LYS A 46 13.27 -13.27 -3.08
N LYS A 47 13.24 -13.12 -4.41
CA LYS A 47 13.86 -14.07 -5.34
C LYS A 47 15.38 -14.05 -5.25
N THR A 48 16.00 -12.87 -5.14
CA THR A 48 17.46 -12.74 -5.03
C THR A 48 17.99 -13.15 -3.66
N LYS A 49 17.28 -12.83 -2.57
CA LYS A 49 17.66 -13.26 -1.21
C LYS A 49 17.38 -14.73 -0.94
N GLN A 50 16.43 -15.37 -1.63
CA GLN A 50 16.29 -16.83 -1.59
C GLN A 50 17.53 -17.55 -2.14
N LEU A 51 18.28 -16.93 -3.07
CA LEU A 51 19.55 -17.47 -3.58
C LEU A 51 20.72 -17.28 -2.59
N ASN A 52 20.66 -16.27 -1.69
CA ASN A 52 21.74 -15.91 -0.75
C ASN A 52 21.45 -16.23 0.73
N GLY A 53 20.30 -16.85 1.03
CA GLY A 53 19.96 -17.34 2.36
C GLY A 53 19.52 -16.26 3.35
N THR A 54 18.31 -16.43 3.89
CA THR A 54 17.66 -15.69 4.99
C THR A 54 16.78 -14.51 4.57
N HIS A 55 15.48 -14.78 4.46
CA HIS A 55 14.42 -13.78 4.31
C HIS A 55 14.20 -13.02 5.63
N LYS A 56 14.42 -11.70 5.66
CA LYS A 56 13.91 -10.80 6.71
C LYS A 56 12.86 -9.88 6.08
N ALA A 57 11.63 -9.93 6.59
CA ALA A 57 10.50 -9.13 6.10
C ALA A 57 10.64 -7.61 6.36
N HIS A 58 11.67 -7.22 7.11
CA HIS A 58 11.91 -5.85 7.52
C HIS A 58 13.38 -5.49 7.30
N VAL A 59 13.57 -4.36 6.61
CA VAL A 59 14.86 -3.73 6.34
C VAL A 59 15.24 -2.94 7.58
N HIS A 60 16.32 -3.34 8.24
CA HIS A 60 16.72 -2.75 9.53
C HIS A 60 17.97 -1.88 9.43
N SER A 61 18.54 -1.69 8.24
CA SER A 61 19.68 -0.80 8.02
C SER A 61 19.48 0.12 6.80
N GLN A 62 20.06 1.32 6.90
CA GLN A 62 20.10 2.32 5.83
C GLN A 62 20.76 1.76 4.55
N GLU A 63 21.77 0.91 4.72
CA GLU A 63 22.56 0.28 3.65
C GLU A 63 21.73 -0.69 2.81
N GLU A 64 20.87 -1.49 3.45
CA GLU A 64 19.94 -2.38 2.73
C GLU A 64 18.91 -1.57 1.92
N ALA A 65 18.45 -0.43 2.45
CA ALA A 65 17.54 0.47 1.72
C ALA A 65 18.22 1.10 0.49
N GLU A 66 19.52 1.43 0.58
CA GLU A 66 20.30 1.96 -0.54
C GLU A 66 20.56 0.91 -1.63
N ILE A 67 20.83 -0.35 -1.25
CA ILE A 67 20.98 -1.45 -2.21
C ILE A 67 19.65 -1.72 -2.93
N LEU A 68 18.53 -1.69 -2.19
CA LEU A 68 17.19 -1.84 -2.76
C LEU A 68 16.82 -0.69 -3.70
N ALA A 69 17.24 0.54 -3.39
CA ALA A 69 17.00 1.70 -4.25
C ALA A 69 17.76 1.62 -5.59
N ARG A 70 18.80 0.78 -5.71
CA ARG A 70 19.51 0.55 -6.97
C ARG A 70 18.74 -0.36 -7.93
N PHE A 71 17.85 -1.21 -7.42
CA PHE A 71 17.06 -2.08 -8.27
C PHE A 71 15.83 -1.35 -8.80
N LYS A 72 15.82 -1.14 -10.12
CA LYS A 72 14.70 -0.53 -10.83
C LYS A 72 13.93 -1.63 -11.57
N PRO A 73 12.73 -2.04 -11.12
CA PRO A 73 11.91 -2.97 -11.89
C PRO A 73 11.48 -2.34 -13.22
N GLU A 74 11.44 -3.17 -14.26
CA GLU A 74 10.72 -2.87 -15.48
C GLU A 74 9.22 -3.11 -15.24
N VAL A 75 8.40 -2.12 -15.56
CA VAL A 75 6.95 -2.19 -15.38
C VAL A 75 6.30 -2.60 -16.70
N ASP A 76 5.52 -3.67 -16.68
CA ASP A 76 4.71 -4.06 -17.83
C ASP A 76 3.59 -3.03 -18.06
N VAL A 77 3.80 -2.17 -19.06
CA VAL A 77 2.85 -1.11 -19.45
C VAL A 77 1.55 -1.67 -20.01
N SER A 78 1.56 -2.88 -20.58
CA SER A 78 0.38 -3.47 -21.22
C SER A 78 -0.68 -3.90 -20.21
N SER A 79 -0.25 -4.41 -19.05
CA SER A 79 -1.13 -4.82 -17.95
C SER A 79 -1.34 -3.72 -16.90
N LEU A 80 -0.67 -2.57 -17.03
CA LEU A 80 -0.67 -1.50 -16.04
C LEU A 80 -2.06 -0.90 -15.78
N ILE A 81 -2.73 -0.42 -16.84
CA ILE A 81 -4.07 0.18 -16.74
C ILE A 81 -5.11 -0.85 -16.26
N PRO A 82 -5.19 -2.07 -16.84
CA PRO A 82 -6.08 -3.11 -16.32
C PRO A 82 -5.85 -3.42 -14.83
N SER A 83 -4.58 -3.50 -14.41
CA SER A 83 -4.23 -3.78 -13.01
C SER A 83 -4.64 -2.65 -12.06
N MET A 84 -4.47 -1.38 -12.48
CA MET A 84 -4.91 -0.22 -11.69
C MET A 84 -6.42 -0.18 -11.54
N ARG A 85 -7.16 -0.38 -12.65
CA ARG A 85 -8.63 -0.41 -12.63
C ARG A 85 -9.16 -1.56 -11.78
N SER A 86 -8.57 -2.75 -11.89
CA SER A 86 -8.93 -3.91 -11.07
C SER A 86 -8.69 -3.65 -9.58
N ALA A 87 -7.59 -2.97 -9.23
CA ALA A 87 -7.29 -2.60 -7.85
C ALA A 87 -8.32 -1.60 -7.28
N GLU A 88 -8.70 -0.58 -8.04
CA GLU A 88 -9.75 0.37 -7.64
C GLU A 88 -11.12 -0.33 -7.49
N GLN A 89 -11.51 -1.17 -8.45
CA GLN A 89 -12.74 -1.95 -8.38
C GLN A 89 -12.77 -2.89 -7.17
N SER A 90 -11.64 -3.55 -6.86
CA SER A 90 -11.52 -4.43 -5.69
C SER A 90 -11.64 -3.65 -4.39
N MET A 91 -11.08 -2.44 -4.33
CA MET A 91 -11.21 -1.55 -3.19
C MET A 91 -12.66 -1.11 -2.98
N ASP A 92 -13.35 -0.69 -4.04
CA ASP A 92 -14.76 -0.32 -3.99
C ASP A 92 -15.67 -1.50 -3.62
N ALA A 93 -15.38 -2.69 -4.13
CA ALA A 93 -16.08 -3.91 -3.75
C ALA A 93 -15.90 -4.20 -2.25
N CYS A 94 -14.68 -4.11 -1.74
CA CYS A 94 -14.36 -4.28 -0.33
C CYS A 94 -15.13 -3.26 0.53
N LEU A 95 -15.06 -1.97 0.22
CA LEU A 95 -15.74 -0.93 1.00
C LEU A 95 -17.26 -1.11 1.00
N ARG A 96 -17.87 -1.45 -0.13
CA ARG A 96 -19.30 -1.76 -0.19
C ARG A 96 -19.68 -2.96 0.68
N ARG A 97 -18.82 -3.97 0.74
CA ARG A 97 -19.00 -5.19 1.53
C ARG A 97 -18.99 -4.90 3.04
N PHE A 98 -17.99 -4.14 3.48
CA PHE A 98 -17.75 -3.84 4.89
C PHE A 98 -18.55 -2.64 5.39
N ARG A 99 -19.45 -2.07 4.57
CA ARG A 99 -20.26 -0.89 4.91
C ARG A 99 -21.03 -1.00 6.22
N ALA A 100 -21.46 -2.21 6.58
CA ALA A 100 -22.25 -2.49 7.79
C ALA A 100 -21.38 -2.66 9.04
N THR A 101 -20.06 -2.81 8.88
CA THR A 101 -19.12 -2.89 10.02
C THR A 101 -18.83 -1.50 10.56
N ARG A 102 -18.46 -1.41 11.85
CA ARG A 102 -17.92 -0.17 12.42
C ARG A 102 -16.49 0.02 11.91
N HIS A 103 -16.32 0.81 10.85
CA HIS A 103 -15.04 0.96 10.18
C HIS A 103 -14.59 2.41 10.00
N MET A 104 -13.27 2.60 9.91
CA MET A 104 -12.61 3.84 9.55
C MET A 104 -11.75 3.61 8.31
N ILE A 105 -11.77 4.56 7.38
CA ILE A 105 -10.94 4.56 6.18
C ILE A 105 -9.82 5.60 6.36
N LEU A 106 -8.58 5.17 6.18
CA LEU A 106 -7.40 6.00 6.21
C LEU A 106 -6.65 5.86 4.90
N TYR A 107 -6.06 6.97 4.46
CA TYR A 107 -5.12 6.97 3.35
C TYR A 107 -3.73 7.28 3.87
N TYR A 108 -2.75 6.52 3.41
CA TYR A 108 -1.35 6.67 3.79
C TYR A 108 -0.85 8.11 3.63
N GLU A 109 -1.24 8.76 2.54
CA GLU A 109 -0.88 10.13 2.21
C GLU A 109 -1.45 11.14 3.24
N ASP A 110 -2.65 10.88 3.77
CA ASP A 110 -3.24 11.73 4.82
C ASP A 110 -2.56 11.48 6.16
N VAL A 111 -2.19 10.24 6.48
CA VAL A 111 -1.45 9.92 7.71
C VAL A 111 -0.08 10.60 7.77
N ILE A 112 0.54 10.85 6.61
CA ILE A 112 1.82 11.56 6.53
C ILE A 112 1.64 13.08 6.58
N ARG A 113 0.60 13.59 5.92
CA ARG A 113 0.40 15.04 5.75
C ARG A 113 -0.33 15.68 6.93
N ASP A 114 -1.24 14.95 7.56
CA ASP A 114 -2.08 15.43 8.65
C ASP A 114 -1.56 14.89 9.98
N ASP A 115 -0.93 15.76 10.77
CA ASP A 115 -0.41 15.46 12.09
C ASP A 115 -1.48 14.95 13.07
N ASN A 116 -2.76 15.24 12.80
CA ASN A 116 -3.89 14.80 13.62
C ASN A 116 -4.50 13.46 13.16
N ALA A 117 -4.05 12.89 12.04
CA ALA A 117 -4.60 11.65 11.52
C ALA A 117 -4.57 10.52 12.56
N LEU A 118 -3.44 10.39 13.28
CA LEU A 118 -3.28 9.37 14.33
C LEU A 118 -4.09 9.67 15.60
N SER A 119 -4.37 10.93 15.89
CA SER A 119 -5.27 11.31 16.98
C SER A 119 -6.69 10.86 16.70
N ARG A 120 -7.20 11.07 15.47
CA ARG A 120 -8.52 10.58 15.04
C ARG A 120 -8.64 9.06 15.12
N VAL A 121 -7.55 8.33 14.84
CA VAL A 121 -7.53 6.87 14.99
C VAL A 121 -7.66 6.46 16.45
N GLN A 122 -6.95 7.14 17.36
CA GLN A 122 -7.05 6.87 18.79
C GLN A 122 -8.48 7.14 19.30
N GLU A 123 -9.10 8.24 18.89
CA GLU A 123 -10.49 8.57 19.21
C GLU A 123 -11.48 7.53 18.68
N PHE A 124 -11.32 7.09 17.43
CA PHE A 124 -12.17 6.05 16.84
C PHE A 124 -12.14 4.74 17.64
N LEU A 125 -10.95 4.37 18.13
CA LEU A 125 -10.73 3.21 18.98
C LEU A 125 -11.18 3.41 20.43
N GLY A 126 -11.59 4.62 20.83
CA GLY A 126 -11.91 4.96 22.22
C GLY A 126 -10.69 5.01 23.14
N LEU A 127 -9.51 5.28 22.59
CA LEU A 127 -8.25 5.36 23.32
C LEU A 127 -7.91 6.81 23.68
N PRO A 128 -7.22 7.05 24.81
CA PRO A 128 -6.71 8.38 25.13
C PRO A 128 -5.65 8.82 24.11
N VAL A 129 -5.80 10.02 23.55
CA VAL A 129 -4.87 10.58 22.57
C VAL A 129 -3.50 10.80 23.21
N ARG A 130 -2.48 10.16 22.65
CA ARG A 130 -1.08 10.31 23.04
C ARG A 130 -0.18 10.47 21.81
N ARG A 131 0.99 11.03 22.02
CA ARG A 131 2.03 11.11 20.98
C ARG A 131 2.55 9.71 20.67
N LEU A 132 2.38 9.27 19.42
CA LEU A 132 2.88 7.98 18.93
C LEU A 132 4.24 8.17 18.27
N SER A 133 5.15 7.22 18.47
CA SER A 133 6.44 7.16 17.76
C SER A 133 6.67 5.75 17.22
N SER A 134 7.31 5.66 16.05
CA SER A 134 7.66 4.38 15.43
C SER A 134 9.17 4.27 15.27
N ARG A 135 9.70 3.06 15.45
CA ARG A 135 11.10 2.73 15.17
C ARG A 135 11.32 2.27 13.72
N HIS A 136 10.26 2.20 12.91
CA HIS A 136 10.37 1.71 11.53
C HIS A 136 10.95 2.80 10.61
N VAL A 137 11.99 2.42 9.86
CA VAL A 137 12.64 3.25 8.85
C VAL A 137 11.87 3.13 7.53
N LYS A 138 11.63 4.26 6.85
CA LYS A 138 11.00 4.28 5.53
C LYS A 138 11.98 3.73 4.50
N ILE A 139 11.59 2.67 3.81
CA ILE A 139 12.43 1.97 2.83
C ILE A 139 12.36 2.55 1.41
N HIS A 140 11.35 3.37 1.12
CA HIS A 140 11.19 4.00 -0.19
C HIS A 140 10.92 5.49 0.00
N THR A 141 11.98 6.27 0.08
CA THR A 141 11.95 7.74 0.14
C THR A 141 12.25 8.40 -1.21
N SER A 142 12.73 7.64 -2.20
CA SER A 142 13.06 8.17 -3.53
C SER A 142 11.81 8.50 -4.38
N PRO A 143 11.91 9.49 -5.29
CA PRO A 143 10.92 9.78 -6.31
C PRO A 143 10.61 8.57 -7.20
N LEU A 144 9.38 8.48 -7.71
CA LEU A 144 8.96 7.41 -8.64
C LEU A 144 9.86 7.24 -9.88
N PRO A 145 10.33 8.31 -10.55
CA PRO A 145 11.24 8.19 -11.70
C PRO A 145 12.54 7.43 -11.39
N ASP A 146 13.01 7.52 -10.15
CA ASP A 146 14.25 6.87 -9.72
C ASP A 146 14.04 5.41 -9.33
N LEU A 147 12.79 4.95 -9.26
CA LEU A 147 12.41 3.62 -8.81
C LEU A 147 11.93 2.71 -9.95
N VAL A 148 11.90 3.17 -11.20
CA VAL A 148 11.39 2.42 -12.35
C VAL A 148 12.37 2.55 -13.52
N ASP A 149 12.67 1.44 -14.19
CA ASP A 149 13.67 1.43 -15.25
C ASP A 149 13.13 2.07 -16.54
N ASN A 150 11.91 1.68 -16.93
CA ASN A 150 11.19 2.20 -18.10
C ASN A 150 10.22 3.35 -17.75
N TRP A 151 10.66 4.31 -16.92
CA TRP A 151 9.80 5.39 -16.40
C TRP A 151 9.12 6.22 -17.49
N GLU A 152 9.81 6.57 -18.57
CA GLU A 152 9.21 7.37 -19.65
C GLU A 152 8.07 6.63 -20.37
N ASP A 153 8.16 5.30 -20.50
CA ASP A 153 7.09 4.49 -21.09
C ASP A 153 5.86 4.41 -20.17
N VAL A 154 6.10 4.26 -18.87
CA VAL A 154 5.04 4.33 -17.85
C VAL A 154 4.36 5.70 -17.87
N ARG A 155 5.15 6.78 -17.87
CA ARG A 155 4.64 8.15 -17.90
C ARG A 155 3.83 8.41 -19.16
N ARG A 156 4.34 8.03 -20.34
CA ARG A 156 3.65 8.18 -21.63
C ARG A 156 2.33 7.40 -21.67
N THR A 157 2.29 6.21 -21.07
CA THR A 157 1.10 5.36 -21.02
C THR A 157 0.02 5.91 -20.08
N LEU A 158 0.41 6.45 -18.91
CA LEU A 158 -0.54 6.93 -17.90
C LEU A 158 -1.01 8.38 -18.13
N LYS A 159 -0.17 9.24 -18.70
CA LYS A 159 -0.47 10.66 -18.92
C LYS A 159 -1.80 10.95 -19.64
N PRO A 160 -2.22 10.18 -20.67
CA PRO A 160 -3.52 10.42 -21.33
C PRO A 160 -4.72 9.80 -20.61
N THR A 161 -4.56 9.24 -19.40
CA THR A 161 -5.59 8.46 -18.70
C THR A 161 -6.02 9.10 -17.37
N GLU A 162 -7.08 8.57 -16.76
CA GLU A 162 -7.53 8.92 -15.39
C GLU A 162 -6.45 8.70 -14.32
N PHE A 163 -5.44 7.88 -14.62
CA PHE A 163 -4.33 7.55 -13.74
C PHE A 163 -3.16 8.54 -13.82
N ALA A 164 -3.24 9.60 -14.65
CA ALA A 164 -2.22 10.64 -14.72
C ALA A 164 -1.91 11.25 -13.34
N ARG A 165 -2.93 11.37 -12.48
CA ARG A 165 -2.81 11.83 -11.08
C ARG A 165 -1.83 11.02 -10.21
N LEU A 166 -1.45 9.82 -10.64
CA LEU A 166 -0.52 8.93 -9.92
C LEU A 166 0.95 9.21 -10.26
N LEU A 167 1.22 10.06 -11.26
CA LEU A 167 2.56 10.42 -11.70
C LEU A 167 3.24 11.45 -10.79
N ASP A 168 2.45 12.30 -10.11
CA ASP A 168 2.93 13.44 -9.33
C ASP A 168 3.01 13.18 -7.81
N GLY A 169 2.91 11.91 -7.37
CA GLY A 169 2.76 11.55 -5.95
C GLY A 169 3.66 10.45 -5.41
#